data_AF-A0A0D0FUS5-F1
#
_entry.id   AF-A0A0D0FUS5-F1
#
_cell.length_a   1.000
_cell.length_b   1.000
_cell.length_c   1.000
_cell.angle_alpha   90.00
_cell.angle_beta   90.00
_cell.angle_gamma   90.00
#
_symmetry.space_group_name_H-M   'P 1'
#
loop_
_entity.id
_entity.type
_entity.pdbx_description
1 polymer ?
#
loop_
_entity_poly.entity_id
_entity_poly.type
_entity_poly.pdbx_seq_one_letter_code
_entity_poly.pdbx_strand_id
1 'polypeptide(L)'
;MAPGKPVGTLRVENTGDTPLYLDVEQHLVANPGETPERLVPVSEVRRPSLLVLPNRLSLAPGQTYQMVVKELSTPSKPHVWRVTFRPRERILVETSQHERVLTPLFVRVGYGAVIYQLNADPLLK
;
A
#
# COMPACT_ATOMS: atom_id res chain seq x y z
N MET A 1 5.24 22.48 -11.61
CA MET A 1 5.98 21.24 -11.27
C MET A 1 7.44 21.52 -11.57
N ALA A 2 8.32 21.62 -10.57
CA ALA A 2 9.72 21.92 -10.81
C ALA A 2 10.41 20.68 -11.43
N PRO A 3 11.17 20.80 -12.53
CA PRO A 3 11.94 19.69 -13.09
C PRO A 3 13.05 19.27 -12.10
N GLY A 4 13.24 17.96 -11.87
CA GLY A 4 14.46 17.44 -11.25
C GLY A 4 14.37 16.83 -9.85
N LYS A 5 13.20 16.78 -9.19
CA LYS A 5 13.07 15.92 -7.99
C LYS A 5 12.99 14.45 -8.42
N PRO A 6 13.81 13.54 -7.86
CA PRO A 6 13.71 12.11 -8.17
C PRO A 6 12.30 11.62 -7.84
N VAL A 7 11.67 10.95 -8.80
CA VAL A 7 10.39 10.29 -8.56
C VAL A 7 10.67 9.15 -7.58
N GLY A 8 10.07 9.20 -6.41
CA GLY A 8 10.15 8.07 -5.48
C GLY A 8 9.57 6.83 -6.16
N THR A 9 10.21 5.68 -6.00
CA THR A 9 9.70 4.43 -6.57
C THR A 9 9.54 3.38 -5.48
N LEU A 10 8.57 2.50 -5.67
CA LEU A 10 8.34 1.36 -4.78
C LEU A 10 8.32 0.09 -5.63
N ARG A 11 9.27 -0.82 -5.37
CA ARG A 11 9.38 -2.09 -6.08
C ARG A 11 8.51 -3.13 -5.39
N VAL A 12 7.62 -3.75 -6.14
CA VAL A 12 6.75 -4.85 -5.68
C VAL A 12 7.05 -6.07 -6.55
N GLU A 13 7.29 -7.21 -5.93
CA GLU A 13 7.65 -8.45 -6.62
C GLU A 13 6.74 -9.59 -6.15
N ASN A 14 6.20 -10.36 -7.10
CA ASN A 14 5.52 -11.61 -6.79
C ASN A 14 6.53 -12.74 -6.77
N THR A 15 6.98 -13.12 -5.58
CA THR A 15 7.92 -14.24 -5.37
C THR A 15 7.21 -15.60 -5.28
N GLY A 16 5.88 -15.64 -5.44
CA GLY A 16 5.08 -16.85 -5.44
C GLY A 16 5.00 -17.53 -6.81
N ASP A 17 4.29 -18.65 -6.84
CA ASP A 17 4.04 -19.50 -8.01
C ASP A 17 2.66 -19.27 -8.66
N THR A 18 1.82 -18.44 -8.04
CA THR A 18 0.48 -18.09 -8.53
C THR A 18 0.37 -16.59 -8.86
N PRO A 19 -0.46 -16.21 -9.86
CA PRO A 19 -0.73 -14.80 -10.14
C PRO A 19 -1.38 -14.10 -8.94
N LEU A 20 -0.88 -12.91 -8.60
CA LEU A 20 -1.41 -12.09 -7.52
C LEU A 20 -2.17 -10.88 -8.05
N TYR A 21 -3.39 -10.69 -7.54
CA TYR A 21 -4.19 -9.49 -7.72
C TYR A 21 -4.21 -8.72 -6.40
N LEU A 22 -3.64 -7.52 -6.38
CA LEU A 22 -3.45 -6.74 -5.17
C LEU A 22 -4.31 -5.47 -5.23
N ASP A 23 -5.05 -5.20 -4.17
CA ASP A 23 -5.54 -3.85 -3.87
C ASP A 23 -4.44 -3.12 -3.07
N VAL A 24 -4.11 -1.89 -3.50
CA VAL A 24 -3.12 -1.04 -2.84
C VAL A 24 -3.85 0.10 -2.15
N GLU A 25 -3.77 0.10 -0.83
CA GLU A 25 -4.42 1.10 0.02
C GLU A 25 -3.39 2.07 0.59
N GLN A 26 -3.67 3.37 0.49
CA GLN A 26 -2.82 4.41 1.05
C GLN A 26 -3.59 5.15 2.15
N HIS A 27 -2.96 5.30 3.30
CA HIS A 27 -3.50 6.02 4.45
C HIS A 27 -2.49 7.05 4.96
N LEU A 28 -2.97 8.22 5.38
CA LEU A 28 -2.23 9.13 6.24
C LEU A 28 -2.33 8.61 7.68
N VAL A 29 -1.19 8.48 8.34
CA VAL A 29 -1.13 8.09 9.76
C VAL A 29 -1.20 9.35 10.60
N ALA A 30 -2.33 9.55 11.27
CA ALA A 30 -2.52 10.60 12.26
C ALA A 30 -2.12 10.09 13.65
N ASN A 31 -1.45 10.95 14.42
CA ASN A 31 -0.86 10.65 15.73
C ASN A 31 0.10 9.44 15.69
N PRO A 32 1.10 9.43 14.78
CA PRO A 32 2.01 8.29 14.65
C PRO A 32 2.79 8.07 15.95
N GLY A 33 2.79 6.84 16.45
CA GLY A 33 3.46 6.48 17.71
C GLY A 33 2.71 6.84 19.00
N GLU A 34 1.55 7.49 18.90
CA GLU A 34 0.65 7.75 20.03
C GLU A 34 -0.52 6.76 20.03
N THR A 35 -1.22 6.65 21.16
CA THR A 35 -2.44 5.82 21.28
C THR A 35 -3.66 6.70 21.58
N PRO A 36 -4.70 6.71 20.71
CA PRO A 36 -4.85 5.88 19.53
C PRO A 36 -4.14 6.46 18.28
N GLU A 37 -3.40 5.60 17.58
CA GLU A 37 -2.97 5.85 16.19
C GLU A 37 -4.19 5.75 15.27
N ARG A 38 -4.32 6.66 14.30
CA ARG A 38 -5.48 6.70 13.39
C ARG A 38 -5.04 6.70 11.94
N LEU A 39 -5.64 5.81 11.14
CA LEU A 39 -5.41 5.74 9.70
C LEU A 39 -6.52 6.49 8.96
N VAL A 40 -6.16 7.49 8.17
CA VAL A 40 -7.09 8.26 7.34
C VAL A 40 -6.88 7.87 5.88
N PRO A 41 -7.87 7.31 5.18
CA PRO A 41 -7.75 6.93 3.78
C PRO A 41 -7.33 8.13 2.90
N VAL A 42 -6.45 7.91 1.93
CA VAL A 42 -5.98 8.99 1.03
C VAL A 42 -7.12 9.69 0.29
N SER A 43 -8.22 8.98 0.03
CA SER A 43 -9.44 9.53 -0.57
C SER A 43 -10.17 10.53 0.30
N GLU A 44 -10.01 10.45 1.62
CA GLU A 44 -10.60 11.38 2.59
C GLU A 44 -9.67 12.56 2.92
N VAL A 45 -8.40 12.46 2.53
CA VAL A 45 -7.44 13.56 2.66
C VAL A 45 -7.73 14.60 1.59
N ARG A 46 -8.26 15.76 1.97
CA ARG A 46 -8.68 16.83 1.04
C ARG A 46 -7.59 17.27 0.04
N ARG A 47 -6.33 17.29 0.48
CA ARG A 47 -5.16 17.70 -0.33
C ARG A 47 -3.98 16.79 0.02
N PRO A 48 -3.92 15.57 -0.55
CA PRO A 48 -2.83 14.66 -0.25
C PRO A 48 -1.51 15.24 -0.78
N SER A 49 -0.46 15.19 0.03
CA SER A 49 0.87 15.67 -0.33
C SER A 49 1.70 14.63 -1.08
N LEU A 50 1.27 13.36 -1.07
CA LEU A 50 1.94 12.23 -1.70
C LEU A 50 0.88 11.25 -2.22
N LEU A 51 1.12 10.64 -3.38
CA LEU A 51 0.31 9.55 -3.94
C LEU A 51 1.19 8.38 -4.36
N VAL A 52 0.73 7.16 -4.06
CA VAL A 52 1.31 5.91 -4.54
C VAL A 52 0.39 5.31 -5.59
N LEU A 53 0.94 5.02 -6.77
CA LEU A 53 0.17 4.61 -7.94
C LEU A 53 0.80 3.39 -8.62
N PRO A 54 0.00 2.49 -9.20
CA PRO A 54 -1.48 2.45 -9.20
C PRO A 54 -2.07 1.92 -7.88
N ASN A 55 -3.40 2.04 -7.71
CA ASN A 55 -4.11 1.49 -6.54
C ASN A 55 -4.50 0.01 -6.68
N ARG A 56 -4.20 -0.63 -7.82
CA ARG A 56 -4.37 -2.06 -8.07
C ARG A 56 -3.22 -2.59 -8.89
N LEU A 57 -2.79 -3.81 -8.60
CA LEU A 57 -1.74 -4.51 -9.33
C LEU A 57 -2.21 -5.91 -9.72
N SER A 58 -1.72 -6.37 -10.87
CA SER A 58 -1.79 -7.76 -11.31
C SER A 58 -0.36 -8.19 -11.61
N LEU A 59 0.15 -9.18 -10.87
CA LEU A 59 1.53 -9.65 -10.98
C LEU A 59 1.53 -11.15 -11.28
N ALA A 60 2.05 -11.53 -12.45
CA ALA A 60 2.34 -12.93 -12.74
C ALA A 60 3.41 -13.48 -11.77
N PRO A 61 3.53 -14.81 -11.61
CA PRO A 61 4.62 -15.42 -10.86
C PRO A 61 5.99 -14.89 -11.32
N GLY A 62 6.85 -14.48 -10.38
CA GLY A 62 8.17 -13.91 -10.64
C GLY A 62 8.16 -12.46 -11.19
N GLN A 63 6.99 -11.85 -11.40
CA GLN A 63 6.92 -10.52 -11.98
C GLN A 63 7.26 -9.44 -10.94
N THR A 64 8.10 -8.49 -11.35
CA THR A 64 8.36 -7.25 -10.64
C THR A 64 7.58 -6.10 -11.27
N TYR A 65 7.01 -5.23 -10.45
CA TYR A 65 6.42 -3.95 -10.86
C TYR A 65 7.03 -2.79 -10.07
N GLN A 66 7.39 -1.71 -10.77
CA GLN A 66 7.90 -0.50 -10.18
C GLN A 66 6.78 0.54 -10.09
N MET A 67 6.27 0.75 -8.88
CA MET A 67 5.23 1.74 -8.61
C MET A 67 5.79 3.15 -8.54
N VAL A 68 4.92 4.11 -8.82
CA VAL A 68 5.23 5.54 -8.75
C VAL A 68 4.83 6.09 -7.39
N VAL A 69 5.77 6.71 -6.69
CA VAL A 69 5.52 7.54 -5.50
C VAL A 69 5.67 9.00 -5.93
N LYS A 70 4.53 9.67 -6.10
CA LYS A 70 4.46 11.05 -6.58
C LYS A 70 4.28 12.00 -5.41
N GLU A 71 5.26 12.86 -5.19
CA GLU A 71 5.11 14.03 -4.32
C GLU A 71 4.26 15.09 -5.03
N LEU A 72 3.13 15.46 -4.45
CA LEU A 72 2.23 16.48 -5.00
C LEU A 72 2.50 17.87 -4.41
N SER A 73 2.90 17.91 -3.15
CA SER A 73 3.31 19.12 -2.44
C SER A 73 4.22 18.74 -1.28
N THR A 74 5.08 19.68 -0.87
CA THR A 74 5.87 19.51 0.34
C THR A 74 5.01 19.93 1.54
N PRO A 75 4.82 19.05 2.55
CA PRO A 75 3.94 19.35 3.67
C PRO A 75 4.60 20.35 4.63
N SER A 76 3.79 21.09 5.38
CA SER A 76 4.27 22.07 6.37
C SER A 76 4.85 21.42 7.62
N LYS A 77 4.46 20.18 7.91
CA LYS A 77 4.97 19.32 8.98
C LYS A 77 5.24 17.94 8.39
N PRO A 78 6.12 17.12 9.00
CA PRO A 78 6.31 15.74 8.56
C PRO A 78 4.98 14.97 8.51
N HIS A 79 4.74 14.27 7.42
CA HIS A 79 3.63 13.33 7.27
C HIS A 79 4.15 11.90 7.24
N VAL A 80 3.35 10.98 7.77
CA VAL A 80 3.61 9.54 7.69
C VAL A 80 2.51 8.90 6.86
N TRP A 81 2.88 8.22 5.79
CA TRP A 81 1.96 7.49 4.92
C TRP A 81 2.15 5.99 5.10
N ARG A 82 1.06 5.24 5.28
CA ARG A 82 1.07 3.78 5.27
C ARG A 82 0.45 3.29 3.96
N VAL A 83 1.22 2.50 3.22
CA VAL A 83 0.77 1.83 1.99
C VAL A 83 0.61 0.35 2.30
N THR A 84 -0.54 -0.24 2.00
CA THR A 84 -0.83 -1.65 2.28
C THR A 84 -1.24 -2.36 1.01
N PHE A 85 -0.59 -3.50 0.74
CA PHE A 85 -0.85 -4.39 -0.37
C PHE A 85 -1.69 -5.56 0.14
N ARG A 86 -2.92 -5.70 -0.38
CA ARG A 86 -3.86 -6.75 0.05
C ARG A 86 -4.21 -7.69 -1.10
N PRO A 87 -3.95 -9.01 -0.96
CA PRO A 87 -4.39 -10.00 -1.93
C PRO A 87 -5.90 -10.09 -2.04
N ARG A 88 -6.41 -9.96 -3.26
CA ARG A 88 -7.83 -10.04 -3.60
C ARG A 88 -8.17 -11.43 -4.15
N GLU A 89 -8.00 -12.45 -3.33
CA GLU A 89 -8.42 -13.80 -3.71
C GLU A 89 -9.91 -14.01 -3.39
N ARG A 90 -10.60 -14.81 -4.20
CA ARG A 90 -11.92 -15.37 -3.87
C ARG A 90 -11.77 -16.87 -4.00
N ILE A 91 -11.79 -17.58 -2.88
CA ILE A 91 -11.70 -19.04 -2.87
C ILE A 91 -13.07 -19.57 -2.51
N LEU A 92 -13.67 -20.33 -3.43
CA LEU A 92 -14.91 -21.06 -3.23
C LEU A 92 -14.53 -22.54 -3.12
N VAL A 93 -14.96 -23.19 -2.05
CA VAL A 93 -14.79 -24.64 -1.86
C VAL A 93 -16.18 -25.24 -1.74
N GLU A 94 -16.57 -26.00 -2.75
CA GLU A 94 -17.80 -26.80 -2.74
C GLU A 94 -17.42 -28.23 -2.32
N THR A 95 -18.05 -28.75 -1.27
CA THR A 95 -17.83 -30.13 -0.83
C THR A 95 -19.01 -30.98 -1.29
N SER A 96 -18.74 -32.06 -2.01
CA SER A 96 -19.75 -33.00 -2.47
C SER A 96 -19.57 -34.35 -1.76
N GLN A 97 -19.76 -34.42 -0.44
CA GLN A 97 -19.99 -35.70 0.25
C GLN A 97 -20.36 -35.52 1.73
N HIS A 98 -21.40 -36.26 2.14
CA HIS A 98 -22.11 -36.18 3.41
C HIS A 98 -21.41 -36.82 4.63
N GLU A 99 -20.11 -37.11 4.60
CA GLU A 99 -19.49 -37.92 5.69
C GLU A 99 -18.32 -37.32 6.45
N ARG A 100 -17.78 -36.15 6.08
CA ARG A 100 -16.82 -35.41 6.93
C ARG A 100 -16.89 -33.92 6.61
N VAL A 101 -17.33 -33.12 7.58
CA VAL A 101 -17.29 -31.66 7.48
C VAL A 101 -15.83 -31.21 7.53
N LEU A 102 -15.19 -31.07 6.37
CA LEU A 102 -13.92 -30.37 6.24
C LEU A 102 -14.21 -28.87 6.17
N THR A 103 -13.81 -28.12 7.19
CA THR A 103 -13.90 -26.65 7.19
C THR A 103 -12.63 -26.08 6.57
N PRO A 104 -12.68 -25.50 5.36
CA PRO A 104 -11.49 -24.90 4.75
C PRO A 104 -11.07 -23.64 5.51
N LEU A 105 -9.76 -23.47 5.73
CA LEU A 105 -9.15 -22.26 6.28
C LEU A 105 -8.39 -21.51 5.18
N PHE A 106 -8.62 -20.21 5.09
CA PHE A 106 -7.89 -19.31 4.18
C PHE A 106 -7.15 -18.24 4.98
N VAL A 107 -5.85 -18.11 4.75
CA VAL A 107 -5.00 -17.09 5.36
C VAL A 107 -4.53 -16.14 4.26
N ARG A 108 -4.65 -14.83 4.49
CA ARG A 108 -4.14 -13.80 3.59
C ARG A 108 -3.12 -12.97 4.33
N VAL A 109 -1.95 -12.79 3.71
CA VAL A 109 -0.90 -11.92 4.25
C VAL A 109 -0.93 -10.62 3.44
N GLY A 110 -1.15 -9.51 4.13
CA GLY A 110 -1.00 -8.17 3.56
C GLY A 110 0.38 -7.60 3.92
N TYR A 111 1.00 -6.88 3.00
CA TYR A 111 2.29 -6.25 3.22
C TYR A 111 2.12 -4.74 3.40
N GLY A 112 2.80 -4.15 4.37
CA GLY A 112 2.75 -2.72 4.65
C GLY A 112 4.10 -2.04 4.44
N ALA A 113 4.11 -0.91 3.73
CA ALA A 113 5.24 0.01 3.66
C ALA A 113 4.90 1.32 4.37
N VAL A 114 5.86 1.88 5.11
CA VAL A 114 5.73 3.18 5.77
C VAL A 114 6.63 4.19 5.08
N ILE A 115 6.06 5.31 4.67
CA ILE A 115 6.76 6.39 3.96
C ILE A 115 6.72 7.65 4.83
N TYR A 116 7.89 8.11 5.24
CA TYR A 116 8.05 9.40 5.91
C TYR A 116 8.24 10.49 4.87
N GLN A 117 7.32 11.44 4.82
CA GLN A 117 7.41 12.63 3.97
C GLN A 117 7.83 13.81 4.83
N LEU A 118 9.09 14.22 4.70
CA LEU A 118 9.65 15.34 5.44
C LEU A 118 9.13 16.67 4.88
N ASN A 119 9.05 17.69 5.73
CA ASN A 119 8.84 19.06 5.32
C ASN A 119 10.12 19.64 4.70
N ALA A 120 10.00 20.74 3.96
CA ALA A 120 11.18 21.52 3.57
C ALA A 120 11.71 22.19 4.84
N ASP A 121 12.80 21.65 5.39
CA ASP A 121 13.53 22.33 6.44
C ASP A 121 14.35 23.48 5.80
N PRO A 122 14.14 24.75 6.19
CA PRO A 122 14.94 25.85 5.66
C PRO A 122 16.43 25.78 6.02
N LEU A 123 16.82 24.92 6.98
CA LEU A 123 18.18 24.87 7.54
C LEU A 123 19.11 23.84 6.88
N LEU A 124 18.62 23.06 5.92
CA LEU A 124 19.42 22.15 5.09
C LEU A 124 19.48 22.69 3.65
N LYS A 125 20.29 23.74 3.44
CA LYS A 125 20.77 24.18 2.13
C LYS A 125 22.29 24.28 2.14
#